data_AF-A0A2S5ZZ80-F1
#
_entry.id   AF-A0A2S5ZZ80-F1
#
_cell.length_a   1.000
_cell.length_b   1.000
_cell.length_c   1.000
_cell.angle_alpha   90.00
_cell.angle_beta   90.00
_cell.angle_gamma   90.00
#
_symmetry.space_group_name_H-M   'P 1'
#
loop_
_entity.id
_entity.type
_entity.pdbx_description
1 polymer ?
#
loop_
_entity_poly.entity_id
_entity_poly.type
_entity_poly.pdbx_seq_one_letter_code
_entity_poly.pdbx_strand_id
1 'polypeptide(L)'
;MESVDSTSNHHEVQSEEDARIMTTVDIAPVPLRRHHVEVLNYFGTCPECGYAAEAALLITTYTDGSHNADPIGRCGLSCGWTGPVLITTMTAVAPPSHRN
;
A
#
# COMPACT_ATOMS: atom_id res chain seq x y z
N MET A 1 12.54 75.71 12.49
CA MET A 1 13.58 74.80 12.99
C MET A 1 12.98 74.11 14.19
N GLU A 2 12.78 72.80 14.25
CA GLU A 2 13.73 71.73 13.90
C GLU A 2 13.06 70.61 13.09
N SER A 3 13.85 70.07 12.17
CA SER A 3 13.51 69.04 11.22
C SER A 3 13.99 67.68 11.71
N VAL A 4 13.14 66.67 11.50
CA VAL A 4 13.36 65.23 11.34
C VAL A 4 14.70 64.64 11.78
N ASP A 5 14.63 63.64 12.67
CA ASP A 5 15.51 62.48 12.52
C ASP A 5 14.77 61.17 12.77
N SER A 6 15.16 60.20 11.95
CA SER A 6 14.49 58.93 11.72
C SER A 6 15.05 57.87 12.64
N THR A 7 14.18 57.09 13.31
CA THR A 7 14.56 55.75 13.76
C THR A 7 13.38 54.80 13.64
N SER A 8 13.52 53.85 12.71
CA SER A 8 13.23 52.43 12.85
C SER A 8 11.90 52.02 13.49
N ASN A 9 11.08 51.32 12.71
CA ASN A 9 10.89 49.88 12.92
C ASN A 9 10.10 49.27 11.77
N HIS A 10 10.83 48.65 10.84
CA HIS A 10 10.31 47.53 10.08
C HIS A 10 10.04 46.39 11.06
N HIS A 11 8.79 46.19 11.47
CA HIS A 11 8.35 44.89 11.95
C HIS A 11 7.81 44.13 10.73
N GLU A 12 8.69 43.36 10.09
CA GLU A 12 8.28 42.24 9.27
C GLU A 12 7.47 41.30 10.16
N VAL A 13 6.16 41.30 9.97
CA VAL A 13 5.29 40.25 10.49
C VAL A 13 5.69 39.00 9.73
N GLN A 14 6.50 38.17 10.37
CA GLN A 14 6.91 36.87 9.86
C GLN A 14 5.65 36.05 9.55
N SER A 15 5.43 35.91 8.25
CA SER A 15 4.38 35.19 7.57
C SER A 15 4.47 33.69 7.84
N GLU A 16 3.38 33.11 8.35
CA GLU A 16 2.74 31.89 7.85
C GLU A 16 3.56 30.59 7.65
N GLU A 17 4.73 30.41 8.27
CA GLU A 17 5.53 29.18 8.10
C GLU A 17 5.40 28.15 9.25
N ASP A 18 4.74 28.50 10.37
CA ASP A 18 4.80 27.72 11.62
C ASP A 18 3.55 26.86 11.92
N ALA A 19 2.69 26.61 10.92
CA ALA A 19 1.40 25.93 11.13
C ALA A 19 1.16 24.68 10.25
N ARG A 20 2.19 24.10 9.63
CA ARG A 20 2.01 22.91 8.77
C ARG A 20 2.85 21.70 9.17
N ILE A 21 2.94 21.45 10.48
CA ILE A 21 3.29 20.11 10.98
C ILE A 21 2.08 19.56 11.74
N MET A 22 0.96 19.40 11.01
CA MET A 22 -0.08 18.47 11.43
C MET A 22 0.37 17.09 11.01
N THR A 23 1.24 16.48 11.83
CA THR A 23 1.62 15.08 11.69
C THR A 23 0.35 14.25 11.87
N THR A 24 -0.31 13.89 10.77
CA THR A 24 -1.22 12.75 10.79
C THR A 24 -0.35 11.56 11.16
N VAL A 25 -0.43 11.14 12.42
CA VAL A 25 0.10 9.84 12.81
C VAL A 25 -0.67 8.85 11.94
N ASP A 26 0.00 8.25 10.97
CA ASP A 26 -0.55 7.17 10.15
C ASP A 26 -0.77 5.96 11.06
N ILE A 27 -1.82 6.02 11.88
CA ILE A 27 -2.23 4.90 12.72
C ILE A 27 -2.74 3.84 11.75
N ALA A 28 -1.92 2.82 11.52
CA ALA A 28 -2.33 1.68 10.71
C ALA A 28 -3.64 1.11 11.30
N PRO A 29 -4.67 0.89 10.47
CA PRO A 29 -5.97 0.46 10.97
C PRO A 29 -5.87 -0.94 11.59
N VAL A 30 -6.68 -1.21 12.62
CA VAL A 30 -6.63 -2.47 13.36
C VAL A 30 -7.27 -3.59 12.53
N PRO A 31 -6.61 -4.75 12.35
CA PRO A 31 -7.19 -5.85 11.59
C PRO A 31 -8.36 -6.49 12.36
N LEU A 32 -9.51 -6.59 11.70
CA LEU A 32 -10.72 -7.21 12.23
C LEU A 32 -10.85 -8.68 11.81
N ARG A 33 -10.59 -8.98 10.54
CA ARG A 33 -10.72 -10.33 9.97
C ARG A 33 -9.66 -10.57 8.92
N ARG A 34 -9.11 -11.79 8.90
CA ARG A 34 -8.24 -12.30 7.84
C ARG A 34 -8.81 -13.58 7.26
N HIS A 35 -8.72 -13.74 5.96
CA HIS A 35 -9.03 -15.00 5.29
C HIS A 35 -8.22 -15.13 4.00
N HIS A 36 -8.05 -16.37 3.56
CA HIS A 36 -7.32 -16.70 2.35
C HIS A 36 -8.30 -17.06 1.24
N VAL A 37 -8.04 -16.57 0.05
CA VAL A 37 -8.75 -16.96 -1.17
C VAL A 37 -7.71 -17.52 -2.13
N GLU A 38 -7.83 -18.80 -2.45
CA GLU A 38 -6.89 -19.48 -3.35
C GLU A 38 -6.96 -18.91 -4.76
N VAL A 39 -5.79 -18.71 -5.37
CA VAL A 39 -5.63 -18.25 -6.75
C VAL A 39 -5.31 -19.47 -7.62
N LEU A 40 -6.36 -20.17 -8.06
CA LEU A 40 -6.24 -21.46 -8.75
C LEU A 40 -5.56 -21.38 -10.13
N ASN A 41 -5.43 -20.19 -10.69
CA ASN A 41 -4.78 -19.93 -11.97
C ASN A 41 -3.39 -19.29 -11.82
N TYR A 42 -2.76 -19.46 -10.66
CA TYR A 42 -1.36 -19.13 -10.44
C TYR A 42 -0.46 -20.32 -10.81
N PHE A 43 0.57 -20.06 -11.61
CA PHE A 43 1.50 -21.08 -12.11
C PHE A 43 2.98 -20.69 -11.87
N GLY A 44 3.27 -20.10 -10.71
CA GLY A 44 4.63 -19.73 -10.33
C GLY A 44 5.45 -20.90 -9.78
N THR A 45 6.74 -20.64 -9.58
CA THR A 45 7.68 -21.60 -8.98
C THR A 45 8.23 -21.07 -7.66
N CYS A 46 8.55 -22.00 -6.76
CA CYS A 46 9.18 -21.73 -5.49
C CYS A 46 10.62 -21.24 -5.73
N PRO A 47 11.01 -20.06 -5.22
CA PRO A 47 12.36 -19.53 -5.41
C PRO A 47 13.44 -20.34 -4.67
N GLU A 48 13.07 -21.10 -3.65
CA GLU A 48 14.03 -21.90 -2.86
C GLU A 48 14.39 -23.24 -3.51
N CYS A 49 13.43 -23.91 -4.16
CA CYS A 49 13.63 -25.27 -4.66
C CYS A 49 13.17 -25.52 -6.11
N GLY A 50 12.58 -24.53 -6.77
CA GLY A 50 12.13 -24.61 -8.17
C GLY A 50 10.84 -25.39 -8.42
N TYR A 51 10.25 -26.02 -7.40
CA TYR A 51 8.96 -26.72 -7.55
C TYR A 51 7.79 -25.75 -7.72
N ALA A 52 6.66 -26.25 -8.22
CA ALA A 52 5.44 -25.47 -8.34
C ALA A 52 5.04 -24.84 -6.98
N ALA A 53 4.66 -23.57 -7.02
CA ALA A 53 4.14 -22.83 -5.88
C ALA A 53 2.62 -22.62 -6.03
N GLU A 54 1.92 -22.71 -4.91
CA GLU A 54 0.52 -22.32 -4.77
C GLU A 54 0.45 -20.84 -4.38
N ALA A 55 -0.63 -20.15 -4.71
CA ALA A 55 -0.83 -18.76 -4.29
C ALA A 55 -2.25 -18.51 -3.78
N ALA A 56 -2.35 -17.59 -2.82
CA ALA A 56 -3.59 -17.11 -2.25
C ALA A 56 -3.55 -15.59 -2.09
N LEU A 57 -4.72 -14.97 -2.08
CA LEU A 57 -4.89 -13.60 -1.60
C LEU A 57 -5.20 -13.64 -0.10
N LEU A 58 -4.34 -13.03 0.71
CA LEU A 58 -4.63 -12.74 2.10
C LEU A 58 -5.45 -11.46 2.17
N ILE A 59 -6.76 -11.63 2.37
CA ILE A 59 -7.68 -10.51 2.51
C ILE A 59 -7.75 -10.13 3.99
N THR A 60 -7.26 -8.94 4.32
CA THR A 60 -7.38 -8.33 5.65
C THR A 60 -8.45 -7.26 5.62
N THR A 61 -9.52 -7.44 6.39
CA THR A 61 -10.54 -6.41 6.64
C THR A 61 -10.20 -5.72 7.94
N TYR A 62 -10.26 -4.39 7.95
CA TYR A 62 -9.91 -3.56 9.10
C TYR A 62 -11.15 -2.97 9.79
N THR A 63 -10.97 -2.46 11.01
CA THR A 63 -12.05 -1.88 11.82
C THR A 63 -12.66 -0.61 11.24
N ASP A 64 -11.94 0.09 10.37
CA ASP A 64 -12.41 1.29 9.64
C ASP A 64 -13.20 0.93 8.37
N GLY A 65 -13.34 -0.36 8.05
CA GLY A 65 -14.00 -0.86 6.84
C GLY A 65 -13.09 -0.96 5.62
N SER A 66 -11.83 -0.49 5.70
CA SER A 66 -10.84 -0.68 4.64
C SER A 66 -10.46 -2.17 4.51
N HIS A 67 -9.91 -2.53 3.36
CA HIS A 67 -9.43 -3.88 3.11
C HIS A 67 -8.15 -3.86 2.28
N ASN A 68 -7.23 -4.75 2.65
CA ASN A 68 -6.02 -5.04 1.87
C ASN A 68 -6.09 -6.46 1.33
N ALA A 69 -5.51 -6.65 0.15
CA ALA A 69 -5.41 -7.94 -0.53
C ALA A 69 -3.96 -8.20 -0.88
N ASP A 70 -3.28 -8.98 -0.03
CA ASP A 70 -1.85 -9.26 -0.18
C ASP A 70 -1.66 -10.63 -0.85
N PRO A 71 -1.05 -10.69 -2.05
CA PRO A 71 -0.77 -11.96 -2.70
C PRO A 71 0.41 -12.66 -2.03
N ILE A 72 0.16 -13.87 -1.55
CA ILE A 72 1.14 -14.73 -0.91
C ILE A 72 1.25 -16.06 -1.65
N GLY A 73 2.46 -16.60 -1.73
CA GLY A 73 2.75 -17.90 -2.30
C GLY A 73 3.29 -18.85 -1.25
N ARG A 74 3.09 -20.15 -1.48
CA ARG A 74 3.61 -21.24 -0.65
C ARG A 74 4.19 -22.34 -1.55
N CYS A 75 5.30 -22.93 -1.12
CA CYS A 75 5.87 -24.11 -1.76
C CYS A 75 4.87 -25.28 -1.72
N GLY A 76 4.57 -25.89 -2.87
CA GLY A 76 3.72 -27.09 -2.94
C GLY A 76 4.38 -28.34 -2.32
N LEU A 77 5.63 -28.25 -1.90
CA LEU A 77 6.39 -29.31 -1.23
C LEU A 77 6.82 -28.91 0.19
N SER A 78 7.46 -29.85 0.88
CA SER A 78 7.99 -29.70 2.24
C SER A 78 9.19 -28.75 2.39
N CYS A 79 9.54 -27.98 1.36
CA CYS A 79 10.64 -27.01 1.43
C CYS A 79 10.33 -25.83 2.38
N GLY A 80 9.05 -25.59 2.67
CA GLY A 80 8.61 -24.67 3.71
C GLY A 80 8.53 -23.20 3.31
N TRP A 81 8.97 -22.83 2.10
CA TRP A 81 8.90 -21.44 1.64
C TRP A 81 7.46 -20.90 1.62
N THR A 82 7.30 -19.69 2.13
CA THR A 82 6.09 -18.87 2.03
C THR A 82 6.53 -17.41 1.92
N GLY A 83 5.94 -16.64 1.00
CA GLY A 83 6.37 -15.26 0.76
C GLY A 83 5.46 -14.50 -0.19
N PRO A 84 5.74 -13.21 -0.46
CA PRO A 84 4.97 -12.44 -1.41
C PRO A 84 5.16 -12.99 -2.83
N VAL A 85 4.10 -12.94 -3.63
CA VAL A 85 4.14 -13.32 -5.06
C VAL A 85 3.46 -12.27 -5.92
N LEU A 86 3.90 -12.15 -7.17
CA LEU A 86 3.14 -11.41 -8.17
C LEU A 86 2.13 -12.36 -8.80
N ILE A 87 0.84 -12.00 -8.73
CA ILE A 87 -0.22 -12.75 -9.40
C ILE A 87 -0.23 -12.34 -10.87
N THR A 88 0.48 -13.10 -11.70
CA THR A 88 0.34 -13.05 -13.15
C THR A 88 -0.60 -14.18 -13.56
N THR A 89 -1.87 -13.86 -13.79
CA THR A 89 -2.82 -14.86 -14.30
C THR A 89 -2.45 -15.20 -15.74
N MET A 90 -2.40 -16.48 -16.08
CA MET A 90 -2.13 -16.90 -17.47
C MET A 90 -3.19 -16.40 -18.45
N THR A 91 -4.41 -16.17 -17.97
CA THR A 91 -5.50 -15.58 -18.75
C THR A 91 -5.67 -14.13 -18.30
N ALA A 92 -5.31 -13.19 -19.17
CA ALA A 92 -5.82 -11.84 -19.05
C ALA A 92 -7.31 -11.87 -19.42
N VAL A 93 -8.19 -11.34 -18.56
CA VAL A 93 -9.58 -11.08 -18.97
C VAL A 93 -9.49 -9.98 -20.03
N ALA A 94 -9.72 -10.33 -21.29
CA ALA A 94 -9.85 -9.33 -22.35
C ALA A 94 -11.04 -8.41 -21.98
N PRO A 95 -10.90 -7.08 -22.08
CA PRO A 95 -12.03 -6.18 -21.86
C PRO A 95 -13.17 -6.55 -22.81
N PRO A 96 -14.44 -6.40 -22.40
CA PRO A 96 -15.58 -6.79 -23.23
C PRO A 96 -15.50 -6.06 -24.57
N SER A 97 -15.36 -6.83 -25.66
CA SER A 97 -15.44 -6.29 -27.01
C SER A 97 -16.89 -5.97 -27.32
N HIS A 98 -17.25 -4.69 -27.23
CA HIS A 98 -18.52 -4.21 -27.78
C HIS A 98 -18.52 -4.49 -29.29
N ARG A 99 -19.35 -5.45 -29.70
CA ARG A 99 -19.61 -5.76 -31.12
C ARG A 99 -20.77 -4.87 -31.57
N ASN A 100 -20.50 -3.96 -32.50
CA ASN A 100 -21.52 -3.11 -33.15
C ASN A 100 -22.49 -3.93 -33.99
#